data_AF-G0P5N6-F1
#
_entry.id   AF-G0P5N6-F1
#
_cell.length_a   1.000
_cell.length_b   1.000
_cell.length_c   1.000
_cell.angle_alpha   90.00
_cell.angle_beta   90.00
_cell.angle_gamma   90.00
#
_symmetry.space_group_name_H-M   'P 1'
#
loop_
_entity.id
_entity.type
_entity.pdbx_description
1 polymer ?
#
loop_
_entity_poly.entity_id
_entity_poly.type
_entity_poly.pdbx_seq_one_letter_code
_entity_poly.pdbx_strand_id
1 'polypeptide(L)'
;MVWIGKVVFITFELFVSIMQFNMLIAMMTRTYETIFQTQLEYKRQRAQVILMLELSLSPKERHQYLLKYSRPTGTNKKTRSLVFNRETKQGQRILEEKRKTMIEEKKAVLKRKMKDLEIKEGIRPVTGYSRTPRPHTQYMNRGAGGGGANGGAQNGNAMNGNSNF
;
A
#
# COMPACT_ATOMS: atom_id res chain seq x y z
N MET A 1 39.91 -66.66 -24.60
CA MET A 1 40.34 -65.41 -23.92
C MET A 1 39.84 -64.17 -24.69
N VAL A 2 38.55 -63.85 -24.63
CA VAL A 2 38.01 -62.55 -25.13
C VAL A 2 36.98 -61.98 -24.14
N TRP A 3 36.46 -62.82 -23.26
CA TRP A 3 35.43 -62.46 -22.29
C TRP A 3 35.92 -61.48 -21.21
N ILE A 4 37.16 -61.65 -20.73
CA ILE A 4 37.81 -60.71 -19.79
C ILE A 4 37.81 -59.28 -20.35
N GLY A 5 38.16 -59.10 -21.64
CA GLY A 5 38.20 -57.78 -22.26
C GLY A 5 36.82 -57.13 -22.34
N LYS A 6 35.78 -57.91 -22.67
CA LYS A 6 34.39 -57.41 -22.71
C LYS A 6 33.90 -56.99 -21.33
N VAL A 7 34.21 -57.76 -20.30
CA VAL A 7 33.81 -57.44 -18.92
C VAL A 7 34.54 -56.19 -18.40
N VAL A 8 35.85 -56.07 -18.64
CA VAL A 8 36.61 -54.89 -18.24
C VAL A 8 36.15 -53.64 -18.99
N PHE A 9 35.88 -53.75 -20.30
CA PHE A 9 35.38 -52.65 -21.10
C PHE A 9 34.01 -52.16 -20.61
N ILE A 10 33.06 -53.07 -20.36
CA ILE A 10 31.73 -52.70 -19.84
C ILE A 10 31.83 -52.08 -18.45
N THR A 11 32.67 -52.63 -17.57
CA THR A 11 32.84 -52.09 -16.21
C THR A 11 33.46 -50.69 -16.25
N PHE A 12 34.49 -50.48 -17.07
CA PHE A 12 35.10 -49.17 -17.25
C PHE A 12 34.11 -48.15 -17.83
N GLU A 13 33.39 -48.50 -18.89
CA GLU A 13 32.40 -47.61 -19.51
C GLU A 13 31.26 -47.23 -18.54
N LEU A 14 30.81 -48.18 -17.72
CA LEU A 14 29.79 -47.95 -16.69
C LEU A 14 30.30 -47.01 -15.58
N PHE A 15 31.53 -47.23 -15.10
CA PHE A 15 32.12 -46.37 -14.07
C PHE A 15 32.37 -44.94 -14.58
N VAL A 16 32.91 -44.81 -15.80
CA VAL A 16 33.20 -43.51 -16.42
C VAL A 16 31.91 -42.74 -16.68
N SER A 17 30.90 -43.38 -17.28
CA SER A 17 29.63 -42.71 -17.56
C SER A 17 28.96 -42.18 -16.29
N ILE A 18 28.86 -43.00 -15.22
CA ILE A 18 28.24 -42.58 -13.96
C ILE A 18 29.00 -41.41 -13.31
N MET A 19 30.34 -41.46 -13.26
CA MET A 19 31.14 -40.35 -12.71
C MET A 19 31.00 -39.07 -13.54
N GLN A 20 31.02 -39.19 -14.87
CA GLN A 20 30.98 -38.05 -15.77
C GLN A 20 29.61 -37.38 -15.79
N PHE A 21 28.52 -38.15 -15.80
CA PHE A 21 27.16 -37.61 -15.68
C PHE A 21 26.97 -36.86 -14.36
N ASN A 22 27.49 -37.40 -13.25
CA ASN A 22 27.37 -36.75 -11.95
C ASN A 22 28.06 -35.37 -11.92
N MET A 23 29.27 -35.27 -12.47
CA MET A 23 30.02 -34.01 -12.51
C MET A 23 29.45 -33.01 -13.52
N LEU A 24 28.93 -33.48 -14.66
CA LEU A 24 28.29 -32.63 -15.67
C LEU A 24 26.99 -32.04 -15.12
N ILE A 25 26.14 -32.86 -14.51
CA ILE A 25 24.89 -32.39 -13.89
C ILE A 25 25.22 -31.42 -12.74
N ALA A 26 26.25 -31.68 -11.94
CA ALA A 26 26.64 -30.76 -10.86
C ALA A 26 27.07 -29.39 -11.40
N MET A 27 27.90 -29.34 -12.44
CA MET A 27 28.32 -28.09 -13.07
C MET A 27 27.14 -27.37 -13.73
N MET A 28 26.29 -28.10 -14.45
CA MET A 28 25.10 -27.55 -15.11
C MET A 28 24.07 -27.03 -14.10
N THR A 29 23.75 -27.77 -13.04
CA THR A 29 22.83 -27.30 -11.98
C THR A 29 23.37 -26.05 -11.31
N ARG A 30 24.67 -25.99 -11.02
CA ARG A 30 25.32 -24.78 -10.45
C ARG A 30 25.24 -23.58 -11.40
N THR A 31 25.43 -23.75 -12.70
CA THR A 31 25.25 -22.66 -13.67
C THR A 31 23.78 -22.29 -13.83
N TYR A 32 22.85 -23.25 -13.76
CA TYR A 32 21.41 -22.99 -13.75
C TYR A 32 20.96 -22.18 -12.54
N GLU A 33 21.45 -22.49 -11.34
CA GLU A 33 21.16 -21.68 -10.15
C GLU A 33 21.69 -20.25 -10.29
N THR A 34 22.89 -20.11 -10.88
CA THR A 34 23.48 -18.79 -11.17
C THR A 34 22.64 -18.00 -12.19
N ILE A 35 22.13 -18.66 -13.23
CA ILE A 35 21.23 -18.06 -14.24
C ILE A 35 19.83 -17.82 -13.68
N PHE A 36 19.36 -18.64 -12.74
CA PHE A 36 18.08 -18.41 -12.07
C PHE A 36 18.13 -17.16 -11.20
N GLN A 37 19.28 -16.82 -10.61
CA GLN A 37 19.45 -15.54 -9.92
C GLN A 37 19.41 -14.34 -10.90
N THR A 38 19.65 -14.55 -12.20
CA THR A 38 19.58 -13.52 -13.23
C THR A 38 18.18 -13.31 -13.83
N GLN A 39 17.07 -13.55 -13.11
CA GLN A 39 15.71 -13.13 -13.53
C GLN A 39 15.59 -11.65 -13.99
N LEU A 40 16.56 -10.80 -13.62
CA LEU A 40 16.68 -9.43 -14.10
C LEU A 40 17.13 -9.32 -15.56
N GLU A 41 17.79 -10.33 -16.12
CA GLU A 41 18.34 -10.34 -17.46
C GLU A 41 17.25 -10.44 -18.52
N TYR A 42 16.20 -11.24 -18.26
CA TYR A 42 14.99 -11.21 -19.07
C TYR A 42 14.33 -9.81 -19.10
N LYS A 43 14.28 -9.14 -17.94
CA LYS A 43 13.76 -7.77 -17.85
C LYS A 43 14.67 -6.78 -18.60
N ARG A 44 15.99 -6.98 -18.52
CA ARG A 44 17.00 -6.18 -19.23
C ARG A 44 16.88 -6.35 -20.75
N GLN A 45 16.78 -7.58 -21.24
CA GLN A 45 16.59 -7.89 -22.65
C GLN A 45 15.27 -7.31 -23.17
N ARG A 46 14.18 -7.48 -22.42
CA ARG A 46 12.89 -6.87 -22.76
C ARG A 46 12.95 -5.34 -22.82
N ALA A 47 13.58 -4.71 -21.83
CA ALA A 47 13.75 -3.25 -21.82
C ALA A 47 14.60 -2.78 -23.01
N GLN A 48 15.64 -3.53 -23.38
CA GLN A 48 16.50 -3.21 -24.52
C GLN A 48 15.74 -3.27 -25.84
N VAL A 49 14.92 -4.29 -26.05
CA VAL A 49 14.07 -4.41 -27.25
C VAL A 49 13.06 -3.26 -27.31
N ILE A 50 12.40 -2.95 -26.19
CA ILE A 50 11.44 -1.84 -26.11
C ILE A 50 12.13 -0.50 -26.43
N LEU A 51 13.31 -0.25 -25.86
CA LEU A 51 14.07 0.98 -26.10
C LEU A 51 14.48 1.11 -27.57
N MET A 52 14.92 0.02 -28.20
CA MET A 52 15.29 0.01 -29.61
C MET A 52 14.08 0.27 -30.51
N LEU A 53 12.92 -0.30 -30.18
CA LEU A 53 11.65 -0.03 -30.87
C LEU A 53 11.20 1.42 -30.67
N GLU A 54 11.28 1.95 -29.45
CA GLU A 54 10.96 3.35 -29.17
C GLU A 54 11.87 4.30 -29.95
N LEU A 55 13.16 3.96 -30.07
CA LEU A 55 14.16 4.73 -30.82
C LEU A 55 13.86 4.76 -32.33
N SER A 56 13.34 3.66 -32.88
CA SER A 56 12.95 3.56 -34.29
C SER A 56 11.74 4.42 -34.68
N LEU A 57 10.97 4.90 -33.70
CA LEU A 57 9.77 5.72 -33.91
C LEU A 57 10.09 7.22 -33.96
N SER A 58 9.30 8.00 -34.70
CA SER A 58 9.47 9.44 -34.81
C SER A 58 9.30 10.14 -33.44
N PRO A 59 10.07 11.20 -33.10
CA PRO A 59 9.99 11.86 -31.79
C PRO A 59 8.59 12.40 -31.45
N LYS A 60 7.82 12.82 -32.47
CA LYS A 60 6.46 13.33 -32.33
C LYS A 60 5.49 12.23 -31.90
N GLU A 61 5.58 11.07 -32.53
CA GLU A 61 4.76 9.91 -32.18
C GLU A 61 5.11 9.39 -30.79
N ARG A 62 6.40 9.30 -30.44
CA ARG A 62 6.84 8.88 -29.10
C ARG A 62 6.23 9.76 -28.00
N HIS A 63 6.22 11.08 -28.20
CA HIS A 63 5.61 12.01 -27.24
C HIS A 63 4.09 11.81 -27.12
N GLN A 64 3.40 11.61 -28.25
CA GLN A 64 1.95 11.32 -28.24
C GLN A 64 1.65 10.01 -27.49
N TYR A 65 2.42 8.95 -27.71
CA TYR A 65 2.28 7.69 -26.98
C TYR A 65 2.55 7.86 -25.48
N LEU A 66 3.57 8.62 -25.09
CA LEU A 66 3.85 8.94 -23.68
C LEU A 66 2.67 9.67 -23.01
N LEU A 67 2.07 10.64 -23.70
CA LEU A 67 0.90 11.36 -23.20
C LEU A 67 -0.35 10.46 -23.12
N LYS A 68 -0.50 9.50 -24.04
CA LYS A 68 -1.62 8.55 -24.07
C LYS A 68 -1.58 7.56 -22.90
N TYR A 69 -0.39 7.10 -22.53
CA TYR A 69 -0.22 6.09 -21.47
C TYR A 69 0.08 6.67 -20.08
N SER A 70 0.47 7.94 -19.98
CA SER A 70 0.66 8.61 -18.68
C SER A 70 -0.66 9.07 -18.06
N ARG A 71 -0.77 8.95 -16.73
CA ARG A 71 -1.94 9.42 -15.97
C ARG A 71 -1.63 10.77 -15.32
N PRO A 72 -2.56 11.74 -15.31
CA PRO A 72 -2.37 13.00 -14.60
C PRO A 72 -2.30 12.75 -13.09
N THR A 73 -1.30 13.34 -12.45
CA THR A 73 -1.01 13.20 -11.03
C THR A 73 -1.54 14.43 -10.29
N GLY A 74 -2.51 14.23 -9.39
CA GLY A 74 -3.04 15.29 -8.54
C GLY A 74 -4.04 16.24 -9.22
N THR A 75 -4.22 17.42 -8.63
CA THR A 75 -5.16 18.47 -9.06
C THR A 75 -4.67 19.27 -10.29
N ASN A 76 -3.37 19.21 -10.59
CA ASN A 76 -2.77 19.90 -11.72
C ASN A 76 -2.58 18.94 -12.91
N LYS A 77 -3.26 19.20 -14.03
CA LYS A 77 -3.26 18.30 -15.22
C LYS A 77 -1.92 18.29 -15.98
N LYS A 78 -0.98 19.17 -15.62
CA LYS A 78 0.35 19.28 -16.25
C LYS A 78 1.34 18.22 -15.75
N THR A 79 1.26 17.84 -14.47
CA THR A 79 2.08 16.78 -13.89
C THR A 79 1.46 15.42 -14.24
N ARG A 80 2.16 14.60 -15.02
CA ARG A 80 1.72 13.26 -15.38
C ARG A 80 2.74 12.22 -14.91
N SER A 81 2.26 11.12 -14.34
CA SER A 81 3.07 10.00 -13.86
C SER A 81 2.64 8.69 -14.50
N LEU A 82 3.62 7.80 -14.74
CA LEU A 82 3.36 6.41 -15.06
C LEU A 82 3.08 5.66 -13.75
N VAL A 83 1.83 5.22 -13.57
CA VAL A 83 1.41 4.48 -12.38
C VAL A 83 1.54 3.00 -12.68
N PHE A 84 2.51 2.34 -12.07
CA PHE A 84 2.62 0.89 -12.10
C PHE A 84 1.90 0.33 -10.87
N ASN A 85 0.82 -0.42 -11.08
CA ASN A 85 0.23 -1.19 -9.99
C ASN A 85 1.17 -2.35 -9.67
N ARG A 86 2.01 -2.17 -8.65
CA ARG A 86 2.76 -3.30 -8.09
C ARG A 86 1.75 -4.07 -7.28
N GLU A 87 1.29 -5.20 -7.81
CA GLU A 87 0.41 -6.14 -7.12
C GLU A 87 1.20 -6.87 -6.03
N THR A 88 1.77 -6.12 -5.09
CA THR A 88 2.22 -6.68 -3.83
C THR A 88 0.97 -6.84 -2.98
N LYS A 89 0.74 -8.06 -2.45
CA LYS A 89 -0.40 -8.34 -1.55
C LYS A 89 -0.48 -7.31 -0.40
N GLN A 90 0.67 -6.78 0.03
CA GLN A 90 0.75 -5.69 1.01
C GLN A 90 0.29 -4.33 0.47
N GLY A 91 0.69 -3.96 -0.77
CA GLY A 91 0.27 -2.72 -1.41
C GLY A 91 -1.23 -2.67 -1.70
N GLN A 92 -1.82 -3.81 -2.06
CA GLN A 92 -3.28 -3.94 -2.25
C GLN A 92 -4.03 -3.74 -0.93
N ARG A 93 -3.58 -4.34 0.17
CA ARG A 93 -4.18 -4.15 1.50
C ARG A 93 -4.13 -2.70 1.96
N ILE A 94 -2.98 -2.04 1.83
CA ILE A 94 -2.82 -0.61 2.20
C ILE A 94 -3.70 0.28 1.32
N LEU A 95 -3.83 -0.03 0.03
CA LEU A 95 -4.69 0.72 -0.88
C LEU A 95 -6.17 0.56 -0.57
N GLU A 96 -6.60 -0.66 -0.21
CA GLU A 96 -7.97 -0.94 0.22
C GLU A 96 -8.32 -0.26 1.54
N GLU A 97 -7.41 -0.30 2.52
CA GLU A 97 -7.58 0.40 3.79
C GLU A 97 -7.70 1.91 3.59
N LYS A 98 -6.79 2.52 2.81
CA LYS A 98 -6.88 3.93 2.44
C LYS A 98 -8.17 4.28 1.70
N ARG A 99 -8.70 3.36 0.89
CA ARG A 99 -9.96 3.58 0.17
C ARG A 99 -11.16 3.53 1.12
N LYS A 100 -11.15 2.62 2.11
CA LYS A 100 -12.21 2.50 3.13
C LYS A 100 -12.25 3.72 4.03
N THR A 101 -11.11 4.18 4.54
CA THR A 101 -11.04 5.39 5.39
C THR A 101 -11.51 6.64 4.64
N MET A 102 -11.09 6.80 3.38
CA MET A 102 -11.50 7.96 2.57
C MET A 102 -13.01 7.96 2.25
N ILE A 103 -13.64 6.79 2.11
CA ILE A 103 -15.09 6.66 1.93
C ILE A 103 -15.82 7.02 3.23
N GLU A 104 -15.31 6.57 4.37
CA GLU A 104 -15.89 6.82 5.68
C GLU A 104 -15.82 8.31 6.05
N GLU A 105 -14.67 8.95 5.82
CA GLU A 105 -14.51 10.40 5.98
C GLU A 105 -15.48 11.19 5.10
N LYS A 106 -15.62 10.81 3.82
CA LYS A 106 -16.58 11.45 2.91
C LYS A 106 -18.03 11.29 3.37
N LYS A 107 -18.41 10.12 3.89
CA LYS A 107 -19.73 9.87 4.46
C LYS A 107 -19.97 10.68 5.73
N ALA A 108 -18.98 10.79 6.62
CA ALA A 108 -19.07 11.57 7.84
C ALA A 108 -19.24 13.08 7.56
N VAL A 109 -18.49 13.61 6.60
CA VAL A 109 -18.63 15.01 6.16
C VAL A 109 -19.99 15.24 5.53
N LEU A 110 -20.49 14.33 4.70
CA LEU A 110 -21.81 14.45 4.09
C LEU A 110 -22.93 14.42 5.15
N LYS A 111 -22.81 13.55 6.17
CA LYS A 111 -23.77 13.47 7.28
C LYS A 111 -23.78 14.74 8.12
N ARG A 112 -22.61 15.37 8.35
CA ARG A 112 -22.51 16.67 9.01
C ARG A 112 -23.22 17.75 8.19
N LYS A 113 -22.92 17.83 6.88
CA LYS A 113 -23.57 18.78 5.97
C LYS A 113 -25.09 18.59 5.89
N MET A 114 -25.59 17.36 5.92
CA MET A 114 -27.04 17.10 5.94
C MET A 114 -27.70 17.57 7.23
N LYS A 115 -27.09 17.34 8.40
CA LYS A 115 -27.60 17.85 9.68
C LYS A 115 -27.62 19.38 9.72
N ASP A 116 -26.59 20.02 9.19
CA ASP A 116 -26.52 21.48 9.14
C ASP A 116 -27.59 22.08 8.21
N LEU A 117 -27.91 21.39 7.11
CA LEU A 117 -29.03 21.75 6.23
C LEU A 117 -30.39 21.53 6.90
N GLU A 118 -30.56 20.43 7.64
CA GLU A 118 -31.79 20.12 8.38
C GLU A 118 -32.06 21.14 9.51
N ILE A 119 -31.00 21.62 10.17
CA ILE A 119 -31.08 22.71 11.15
C ILE A 119 -31.42 24.05 10.48
N LYS A 120 -30.90 24.30 9.27
CA LYS A 120 -31.17 25.52 8.49
C LYS A 120 -32.58 25.54 7.89
N GLU A 121 -33.16 24.39 7.58
CA GLU A 121 -34.56 24.25 7.11
C GLU A 121 -35.60 24.20 8.25
N GLY A 122 -35.19 24.37 9.51
CA GLY A 122 -36.11 24.73 10.59
C GLY A 122 -36.99 23.61 11.14
N ILE A 123 -36.71 22.34 10.87
CA ILE A 123 -37.41 21.21 11.49
C ILE A 123 -36.64 20.80 12.76
N ARG A 124 -37.05 21.36 13.91
CA ARG A 124 -36.50 20.99 15.22
C ARG A 124 -36.85 19.51 15.51
N PRO A 125 -35.91 18.66 15.96
CA PRO A 125 -36.28 17.34 16.47
C PRO A 125 -37.02 17.50 17.80
N VAL A 126 -38.22 16.92 17.88
CA VAL A 126 -39.02 16.82 19.10
C VAL A 126 -38.24 15.99 20.12
N THR A 127 -37.63 16.66 21.10
CA THR A 127 -37.09 16.02 22.29
C THR A 127 -38.25 15.62 23.19
N GLY A 128 -38.59 14.34 23.21
CA GLY A 128 -39.60 13.78 24.09
C GLY A 128 -39.08 12.51 24.75
N TYR A 129 -38.45 12.65 25.92
CA TYR A 129 -38.25 11.52 26.82
C TYR A 129 -39.04 11.77 28.10
N SER A 130 -40.11 10.98 28.18
CA SER A 130 -40.76 10.40 29.35
C SER A 130 -40.14 10.69 30.72
N ARG A 131 -41.01 11.15 31.63
CA ARG A 131 -40.84 11.19 33.09
C ARG A 131 -40.20 9.92 33.63
N THR A 132 -39.11 10.06 34.38
CA THR A 132 -38.72 9.12 35.43
C THR A 132 -39.21 9.63 36.79
N PRO A 133 -39.70 8.78 37.71
CA PRO A 133 -40.15 9.24 39.03
C PRO A 133 -38.95 9.60 39.92
N ARG A 134 -39.05 10.73 40.63
CA ARG A 134 -38.09 11.16 41.66
C ARG A 134 -38.08 10.16 42.84
N PRO A 135 -36.90 9.70 43.32
CA PRO A 135 -36.82 9.04 44.60
C PRO A 135 -36.99 10.03 45.75
N HIS A 136 -37.68 9.55 46.78
CA HIS A 136 -38.08 10.20 48.02
C HIS A 136 -36.87 10.65 48.85
N THR A 137 -36.89 11.89 49.33
CA THR A 137 -35.91 12.44 50.29
C THR A 137 -36.03 11.74 51.64
N GLN A 138 -34.93 11.18 52.14
CA GLN A 138 -34.81 10.73 53.53
C GLN A 138 -33.74 11.57 54.23
N TYR A 139 -34.12 12.12 55.39
CA TYR A 139 -33.33 12.99 56.24
C TYR A 139 -32.01 12.36 56.66
N MET A 140 -30.90 13.09 56.51
CA MET A 140 -29.76 13.01 57.42
C MET A 140 -29.08 14.39 57.49
N ASN A 141 -29.31 15.05 58.62
CA ASN A 141 -28.65 16.25 59.08
C ASN A 141 -27.27 15.88 59.66
N ARG A 142 -26.16 16.40 59.10
CA ARG A 142 -24.95 16.74 59.88
C ARG A 142 -23.95 17.60 59.10
N GLY A 143 -23.78 18.85 59.57
CA GLY A 143 -22.45 19.43 59.76
C GLY A 143 -21.80 20.21 58.62
N ALA A 144 -22.08 21.52 58.61
CA ALA A 144 -21.10 22.62 58.66
C ALA A 144 -20.00 22.80 57.59
N GLY A 145 -20.09 23.95 56.91
CA GLY A 145 -18.95 24.75 56.35
C GLY A 145 -18.59 24.43 54.90
N GLY A 146 -18.49 25.35 53.94
CA GLY A 146 -18.46 26.81 53.94
C GLY A 146 -17.53 27.28 52.80
N GLY A 147 -17.99 28.19 51.94
CA GLY A 147 -17.19 28.96 50.96
C GLY A 147 -16.89 28.23 49.63
N GLY A 148 -17.00 28.80 48.43
CA GLY A 148 -17.13 30.20 48.02
C GLY A 148 -15.96 30.60 47.11
N ALA A 149 -16.27 31.21 45.95
CA ALA A 149 -15.40 31.88 44.96
C ALA A 149 -14.62 30.98 43.96
N ASN A 150 -14.74 31.09 42.63
CA ASN A 150 -14.71 32.19 41.66
C ASN A 150 -13.30 32.50 41.12
N GLY A 151 -13.20 32.69 39.80
CA GLY A 151 -11.98 33.01 39.04
C GLY A 151 -11.85 32.10 37.82
N GLY A 152 -11.82 32.56 36.56
CA GLY A 152 -11.49 33.87 36.03
C GLY A 152 -10.69 33.61 34.75
N ALA A 153 -11.24 33.99 33.61
CA ALA A 153 -10.67 33.76 32.29
C ALA A 153 -9.30 34.46 32.11
N GLN A 154 -8.37 33.81 31.40
CA GLN A 154 -7.30 34.52 30.70
C GLN A 154 -7.05 33.89 29.33
N ASN A 155 -7.23 34.76 28.33
CA ASN A 155 -7.00 34.60 26.91
C ASN A 155 -5.52 34.86 26.63
N GLY A 156 -4.88 34.00 25.84
CA GLY A 156 -3.46 34.10 25.49
C GLY A 156 -3.20 33.59 24.07
N ASN A 157 -3.46 34.45 23.10
CA ASN A 157 -3.09 34.29 21.70
C ASN A 157 -1.57 34.49 21.57
N ALA A 158 -0.82 33.52 21.03
CA ALA A 158 0.56 33.71 20.59
C ALA A 158 0.85 32.88 19.32
N MET A 159 1.34 33.60 18.33
CA MET A 159 1.64 33.22 16.97
C MET A 159 2.89 32.33 16.83
N ASN A 160 2.85 31.50 15.78
CA ASN A 160 3.90 31.27 14.77
C ASN A 160 5.29 30.74 15.22
N GLY A 161 5.65 29.56 14.69
CA GLY A 161 7.00 29.01 14.75
C GLY A 161 7.17 27.84 13.78
N ASN A 162 7.33 28.16 12.50
CA ASN A 162 7.84 27.27 11.46
C ASN A 162 9.28 26.83 11.77
N SER A 163 9.57 25.53 11.80
CA SER A 163 10.95 25.02 11.73
C SER A 163 10.99 23.67 11.02
N ASN A 164 11.43 23.73 9.76
CA ASN A 164 11.90 22.59 8.99
C ASN A 164 13.10 21.93 9.68
N PHE A 165 13.07 20.61 9.77
CA PHE A 165 14.22 19.71 9.58
C PHE A 165 13.77 18.55 8.72
#